data_AF-A0A966US83-F1
#
_entry.id   AF-A0A966US83-F1
#
_cell.length_a   1.000
_cell.length_b   1.000
_cell.length_c   1.000
_cell.angle_alpha   90.00
_cell.angle_beta   90.00
_cell.angle_gamma   90.00
#
_symmetry.space_group_name_H-M   'P 1'
#
loop_
_entity.id
_entity.type
_entity.pdbx_description
1 polymer ?
#
loop_
_entity_poly.entity_id
_entity_poly.type
_entity_poly.pdbx_seq_one_letter_code
_entity_poly.pdbx_strand_id
1 'polypeptide(L)' 'MPCGCGFSTEYPECNGTHKVVKAVKDKIIADIEAIDISDGKLNGLGMRMLVIDAIKKVKGPQVEKPRTTNN' A
#
# COMPACT_ATOMS: atom_id res chain seq x y z
N MET A 1 20.99 7.28 2.55
CA MET A 1 19.69 7.94 2.81
C MET A 1 18.76 6.88 3.38
N PRO A 2 18.11 7.09 4.54
CA PRO A 2 17.23 6.07 5.14
C PRO A 2 16.04 5.75 4.23
N CYS A 3 15.59 4.48 4.18
CA CYS A 3 14.44 4.11 3.33
C CYS A 3 13.18 4.85 3.78
N GLY A 4 12.71 5.79 2.96
CA GLY A 4 11.41 6.46 3.16
C GLY A 4 10.21 5.61 2.71
N CYS A 5 10.46 4.39 2.24
CA CYS A 5 9.46 3.50 1.68
C CYS A 5 8.50 2.90 2.73
N GLY A 6 8.94 2.77 3.98
CA GLY A 6 8.19 2.13 5.08
C GLY A 6 8.04 0.60 4.95
N PHE A 7 8.46 -0.01 3.84
CA PHE A 7 8.31 -1.44 3.56
C PHE A 7 9.60 -2.25 3.73
N SER A 8 10.72 -1.60 4.05
CA SER A 8 11.98 -2.33 4.25
C SER A 8 11.89 -3.20 5.48
N THR A 9 12.37 -4.44 5.37
CA THR A 9 12.52 -5.37 6.50
C THR A 9 13.86 -5.20 7.22
N GLU A 10 14.76 -4.39 6.66
CA GLU A 10 16.13 -4.15 7.14
C GLU A 10 16.35 -2.67 7.46
N TYR A 11 15.40 -2.05 8.19
CA TYR A 11 15.46 -0.63 8.49
C TYR A 11 16.76 -0.26 9.24
N PRO A 12 17.47 0.84 8.88
CA PRO A 12 17.09 1.91 7.94
C PRO A 12 17.47 1.67 6.47
N GLU A 13 18.07 0.52 6.14
CA GLU A 13 18.53 0.20 4.80
C GLU A 13 17.36 -0.08 3.85
N CYS A 14 17.56 0.17 2.55
CA CYS A 14 16.58 -0.13 1.52
C CYS A 14 16.97 -1.45 0.85
N ASN A 15 16.15 -2.48 1.03
CA ASN A 15 16.35 -3.78 0.39
C ASN A 15 15.42 -4.03 -0.82
N GLY A 16 14.74 -2.99 -1.30
CA GLY A 16 13.92 -3.08 -2.52
C GLY A 16 12.50 -3.65 -2.35
N THR A 17 12.06 -3.98 -1.13
CA THR A 17 10.71 -4.51 -0.84
C THR A 17 9.57 -3.64 -1.39
N HIS A 18 9.79 -2.33 -1.56
CA HIS A 18 8.83 -1.43 -2.22
C HIS A 18 8.45 -1.86 -3.65
N LYS A 19 9.34 -2.55 -4.38
CA LYS A 19 9.06 -3.09 -5.73
C LYS A 19 8.10 -4.27 -5.67
N VAL A 20 8.33 -5.17 -4.71
CA VAL A 20 7.46 -6.34 -4.49
C VAL A 20 6.07 -5.87 -4.06
N VAL A 21 6.00 -4.95 -3.10
CA VAL A 21 4.73 -4.36 -2.65
C VAL A 21 4.01 -3.67 -3.80
N LYS A 22 4.72 -2.93 -4.67
CA LYS A 22 4.12 -2.31 -5.85
C LYS A 22 3.51 -3.37 -6.78
N ALA A 23 4.25 -4.42 -7.13
CA ALA A 23 3.76 -5.48 -8.00
C ALA A 23 2.50 -6.18 -7.43
N VAL A 24 2.48 -6.44 -6.12
CA VAL A 24 1.32 -7.01 -5.44
C VAL A 24 0.12 -6.06 -5.47
N LYS A 25 0.33 -4.76 -5.20
CA LYS A 25 -0.73 -3.75 -5.26
C LYS A 25 -1.33 -3.64 -6.66
N ASP A 26 -0.48 -3.60 -7.69
CA ASP A 26 -0.92 -3.49 -9.09
C ASP A 26 -1.76 -4.71 -9.48
N LYS A 27 -1.39 -5.91 -9.02
CA LYS A 27 -2.19 -7.13 -9.22
C LYS A 27 -3.55 -7.05 -8.53
N ILE A 28 -3.60 -6.65 -7.25
CA ILE A 28 -4.86 -6.53 -6.52
C ILE A 28 -5.79 -5.50 -7.18
N ILE A 29 -5.24 -4.38 -7.66
CA ILE A 29 -6.02 -3.37 -8.38
C ILE A 29 -6.59 -3.97 -9.66
N ALA A 30 -5.79 -4.67 -10.47
CA ALA A 30 -6.26 -5.32 -11.68
C ALA A 30 -7.38 -6.34 -11.39
N ASP A 31 -7.23 -7.14 -10.32
CA ASP A 31 -8.24 -8.12 -9.90
C ASP A 31 -9.56 -7.43 -9.49
N ILE A 32 -9.49 -6.31 -8.75
CA ILE A 32 -10.66 -5.49 -8.39
C ILE A 32 -11.31 -4.86 -9.63
N GLU A 33 -10.48 -4.43 -10.59
CA GLU A 33 -10.97 -3.79 -11.80
C GLU A 33 -11.70 -4.74 -12.74
N ALA A 34 -11.34 -6.03 -12.70
CA ALA A 34 -11.97 -7.11 -13.45
C ALA A 34 -13.28 -7.62 -12.83
N ILE A 35 -13.65 -7.18 -11.62
CA ILE A 35 -14.94 -7.53 -11.02
C ILE A 35 -16.05 -6.96 -11.89
N ASP A 36 -16.90 -7.85 -12.41
CA ASP A 36 -18.10 -7.47 -13.15
C ASP A 36 -19.14 -6.88 -12.20
N ILE A 37 -19.55 -5.65 -12.50
CA ILE A 37 -20.58 -4.91 -11.75
C ILE A 37 -21.73 -4.63 -12.71
N SER A 38 -22.22 -5.69 -13.35
CA SER A 38 -23.31 -5.67 -14.34
C SER A 38 -24.65 -5.24 -13.74
N ASP A 39 -24.86 -5.43 -12.44
CA ASP A 39 -26.17 -5.28 -11.80
C ASP A 39 -26.58 -3.83 -11.46
N GLY A 40 -25.90 -2.81 -12.03
CA GLY A 40 -26.31 -1.41 -11.90
C GLY A 40 -26.29 -0.85 -10.46
N LYS A 41 -25.70 -1.57 -9.51
CA LYS A 41 -25.59 -1.12 -8.12
C LYS A 41 -24.49 -0.07 -8.02
N LEU A 42 -24.86 1.21 -8.04
CA LEU A 42 -23.97 2.35 -7.74
C LEU A 42 -23.10 2.11 -6.50
N ASN A 43 -23.63 1.36 -5.52
CA ASN A 43 -22.91 0.93 -4.34
C ASN A 43 -21.67 0.08 -4.66
N GLY A 44 -21.75 -0.85 -5.61
CA GLY A 44 -20.62 -1.68 -6.03
C GLY A 44 -19.52 -0.87 -6.72
N LEU A 45 -19.92 0.06 -7.61
CA LEU A 45 -18.98 0.94 -8.30
C LEU A 45 -18.29 1.91 -7.33
N GLY A 46 -19.03 2.48 -6.38
CA GLY A 46 -18.50 3.34 -5.32
C GLY A 46 -17.51 2.59 -4.42
N MET A 47 -17.85 1.38 -3.99
CA MET A 47 -16.97 0.56 -3.16
C MET A 47 -15.68 0.18 -3.89
N ARG A 48 -15.76 -0.20 -5.18
CA ARG A 48 -14.57 -0.44 -6.01
C ARG A 48 -13.63 0.76 -6.02
N MET A 49 -14.17 1.97 -6.22
CA MET A 49 -13.37 3.20 -6.24
C MET A 49 -12.68 3.46 -4.89
N LEU A 50 -13.40 3.29 -3.78
CA LEU A 50 -12.87 3.49 -2.42
C LEU A 50 -11.76 2.48 -2.09
N VAL A 51 -11.93 1.21 -2.47
CA VAL A 51 -10.92 0.17 -2.20
C VAL A 51 -9.65 0.43 -3.00
N ILE A 52 -9.75 0.79 -4.28
CA ILE A 52 -8.58 1.13 -5.11
C ILE A 52 -7.81 2.31 -4.52
N ASP A 53 -8.52 3.37 -4.09
CA ASP A 53 -7.90 4.55 -3.48
C ASP A 53 -7.20 4.20 -2.15
N ALA A 54 -7.84 3.38 -1.32
CA ALA A 54 -7.23 2.88 -0.08
C ALA A 54 -5.91 2.14 -0.36
N ILE A 55 -5.90 1.20 -1.32
CA ILE A 55 -4.70 0.42 -1.70
C ILE A 55 -3.58 1.34 -2.20
N LYS A 56 -3.90 2.31 -3.05
CA LYS A 56 -2.92 3.30 -3.56
C LYS A 56 -2.30 4.12 -2.42
N LYS A 57 -3.08 4.45 -1.39
CA LYS A 57 -2.64 5.24 -0.23
C LYS A 57 -1.87 4.46 0.83
N VAL A 58 -1.93 3.12 0.86
CA VAL A 58 -1.18 2.31 1.84
C VAL A 58 0.31 2.65 1.81
N LYS A 59 0.86 3.10 2.94
CA LYS A 59 2.30 3.24 3.19
C LYS A 59 2.73 2.15 4.16
N GLY A 60 4.00 1.77 4.11
CA GLY A 60 4.52 0.82 5.07
C GLY A 60 4.48 1.39 6.50
N PRO A 61 4.46 0.54 7.53
CA PRO A 61 4.43 0.99 8.92
C PRO A 61 5.58 1.97 9.16
N GLN A 62 5.27 3.12 9.75
CA GLN A 62 6.29 4.05 10.22
C GLN A 62 7.05 3.31 11.32
N VAL A 63 8.27 2.85 11.04
CA VAL A 63 9.16 2.39 12.10
C VAL A 63 9.40 3.61 12.98
N GLU A 64 8.84 3.61 14.19
CA GLU A 64 9.16 4.64 15.18
C GLU A 64 10.67 4.69 15.30
N LYS A 65 11.28 5.86 15.01
CA LYS A 65 12.70 6.06 15.32
C LYS A 65 12.90 5.68 16.78
N PRO A 66 13.94 4.90 17.14
CA PRO A 66 14.26 4.69 18.53
C PRO A 66 14.38 6.06 19.19
N ARG A 67 13.55 6.29 20.22
CA ARG A 67 13.55 7.51 21.02
C ARG A 67 14.94 7.66 21.62
N THR A 68 15.76 8.56 21.07
CA THR A 68 16.97 9.01 21.75
C THR A 68 16.51 9.74 23.01
N THR A 69 16.51 9.04 24.14
CA THR A 69 16.55 9.66 25.46
C THR A 69 17.86 10.41 25.56
N ASN A 70 17.80 11.74 25.42
CA ASN A 70 18.90 12.60 25.80
C ASN A 70 19.00 12.57 27.33
N ASN A 71 20.14 12.12 27.83
CA ASN A 71 20.58 12.26 29.22
C ASN A 71 21.37 13.56 29.36
#